data_AF-A0AAC9IEB0-F1
#
_entry.id   AF-A0AAC9IEB0-F1
#
_cell.length_a   1.000
_cell.length_b   1.000
_cell.length_c   1.000
_cell.angle_alpha   90.00
_cell.angle_beta   90.00
_cell.angle_gamma   90.00
#
_symmetry.space_group_name_H-M   'P 1'
#
loop_
_entity.id
_entity.type
_entity.pdbx_description
1 polymer ?
#
loop_
_entity_poly.entity_id
_entity_poly.type
_entity_poly.pdbx_seq_one_letter_code
_entity_poly.pdbx_strand_id
1 'polypeptide(L)'
;MPVLRRRRLVAVGGAVTLVAALAIAIGAATSGSPGGAAADTDAPPVAAVVAGPPTVPDEGLPVVQQAAVAATSTPCDDPAFTSALAAGDDAGAIAAAGGGGAFRAAVASGIAPCVSLSDPNREWMVVNKQRAYDPVDYRPGDLVMPDSVRALEESALRAPAAGALTQLVRAASDAGAGEIGYLSAFRSYSTQQSTYAGRVAVGGVEAADRESARAGYSEHQSGLAVDIVPCNGSCATLDDVAASPQGAWVRDHAWEYGFITRYVEGSEGISGYEPEAWHLRYIGPELARAYHEGGYATLEEFFGLPGAPSY
;
A
#
# COMPACT_ATOMS: atom_id res chain seq x y z
N MET A 1 -13.13 -57.51 15.31
CA MET A 1 -14.15 -57.20 14.27
C MET A 1 -13.71 -55.92 13.57
N PRO A 2 -13.48 -55.90 12.24
CA PRO A 2 -13.06 -54.69 11.54
C PRO A 2 -14.28 -53.84 11.13
N VAL A 3 -14.23 -52.53 11.39
CA VAL A 3 -15.30 -51.59 11.02
C VAL A 3 -15.03 -51.00 9.62
N LEU A 4 -15.92 -51.31 8.67
CA LEU A 4 -15.84 -50.83 7.29
C LEU A 4 -16.19 -49.32 7.20
N ARG A 5 -15.20 -48.48 6.89
CA ARG A 5 -15.45 -47.08 6.47
C ARG A 5 -16.05 -47.04 5.07
N ARG A 6 -17.34 -46.69 4.95
CA ARG A 6 -17.97 -46.35 3.66
C ARG A 6 -17.48 -44.97 3.20
N ARG A 7 -16.72 -44.91 2.09
CA ARG A 7 -16.49 -43.65 1.35
C ARG A 7 -17.79 -43.23 0.66
N ARG A 8 -18.23 -41.99 0.86
CA ARG A 8 -19.27 -41.36 0.03
C ARG A 8 -18.57 -40.60 -1.11
N LEU A 9 -18.86 -40.95 -2.34
CA LEU A 9 -18.56 -40.13 -3.52
C LEU A 9 -19.67 -39.08 -3.63
N VAL A 10 -19.28 -37.81 -3.74
CA VAL A 10 -20.17 -36.71 -4.13
C VAL A 10 -19.72 -36.25 -5.51
N ALA A 11 -20.63 -36.30 -6.48
CA ALA A 11 -20.39 -35.78 -7.81
C ALA A 11 -20.71 -34.27 -7.83
N VAL A 12 -19.84 -33.48 -8.47
CA VAL A 12 -20.11 -32.08 -8.78
C VAL A 12 -20.26 -31.96 -10.29
N GLY A 13 -21.46 -31.64 -10.75
CA GLY A 13 -21.72 -31.30 -12.14
C GLY A 13 -21.61 -29.80 -12.34
N GLY A 14 -20.67 -29.34 -13.17
CA GLY A 14 -20.58 -27.96 -13.60
C GLY A 14 -21.48 -27.70 -14.82
N ALA A 15 -22.39 -26.73 -14.71
CA ALA A 15 -23.15 -26.22 -15.84
C ALA A 15 -22.58 -24.85 -16.27
N VAL A 16 -22.08 -24.75 -17.50
CA VAL A 16 -21.57 -23.51 -18.09
C VAL A 16 -22.74 -22.77 -18.75
N THR A 17 -22.88 -21.47 -18.49
CA THR A 17 -23.75 -20.58 -19.28
C THR A 17 -23.00 -19.35 -19.73
N LEU A 18 -22.74 -19.25 -21.03
CA LEU A 18 -22.37 -18.00 -21.70
C LEU A 18 -23.58 -17.06 -21.71
N VAL A 19 -23.32 -15.76 -21.58
CA VAL A 19 -24.22 -14.72 -22.12
C VAL A 19 -23.39 -13.79 -23.00
N ALA A 20 -23.91 -13.48 -24.18
CA ALA A 20 -23.19 -12.82 -25.26
C ALA A 20 -23.35 -11.28 -25.23
N ALA A 21 -22.45 -10.60 -25.94
CA ALA A 21 -22.44 -9.15 -26.11
C ALA A 21 -23.61 -8.62 -26.97
N LEU A 22 -23.90 -7.33 -26.83
CA LEU A 22 -24.67 -6.57 -27.82
C LEU A 22 -23.93 -5.27 -28.17
N ALA A 23 -23.67 -5.08 -29.46
CA ALA A 23 -23.05 -3.88 -30.01
C ALA A 23 -24.09 -2.94 -30.62
N ILE A 24 -23.84 -1.62 -30.59
CA ILE A 24 -24.61 -0.61 -31.35
C ILE A 24 -23.64 0.36 -32.03
N ALA A 25 -23.97 0.74 -33.27
CA ALA A 25 -23.35 1.76 -34.12
C ALA A 25 -24.48 2.49 -34.90
N ILE A 26 -24.32 3.57 -35.68
CA ILE A 26 -23.21 4.14 -36.47
C ILE A 26 -23.19 5.68 -36.30
N GLY A 27 -22.03 6.32 -36.53
CA GLY A 27 -21.97 7.79 -36.62
C GLY A 27 -20.73 8.32 -37.35
N ALA A 28 -20.72 8.27 -38.69
CA ALA A 28 -19.65 8.83 -39.52
C ALA A 28 -20.07 10.17 -40.15
N ALA A 29 -19.17 11.15 -40.16
CA ALA A 29 -19.27 12.36 -40.98
C ALA A 29 -17.88 12.74 -41.51
N THR A 30 -17.80 13.11 -42.78
CA THR A 30 -16.56 13.14 -43.57
C THR A 30 -15.91 14.53 -43.65
N SER A 31 -14.59 14.52 -43.87
CA SER A 31 -13.76 15.68 -44.16
C SER A 31 -14.08 16.38 -45.48
N GLY A 32 -13.81 17.69 -45.53
CA GLY A 32 -13.79 18.49 -46.76
C GLY A 32 -12.86 19.69 -46.62
N SER A 33 -11.86 19.79 -47.51
CA SER A 33 -10.93 20.94 -47.58
C SER A 33 -11.27 21.83 -48.78
N PRO A 34 -10.97 23.14 -48.73
CA PRO A 34 -11.38 24.11 -49.75
C PRO A 34 -10.37 24.25 -50.90
N GLY A 35 -10.82 24.82 -52.02
CA GLY A 35 -9.92 25.27 -53.09
C GLY A 35 -10.60 26.10 -54.18
N GLY A 36 -9.84 26.99 -54.81
CA GLY A 36 -10.18 27.65 -56.07
C GLY A 36 -10.79 29.05 -55.95
N ALA A 37 -10.04 30.07 -56.43
CA ALA A 37 -10.51 31.45 -56.53
C ALA A 37 -10.85 31.83 -57.98
N ALA A 38 -11.69 32.84 -58.16
CA ALA A 38 -11.73 33.68 -59.34
C ALA A 38 -12.16 35.10 -58.92
N ALA A 39 -11.52 36.11 -59.51
CA ALA A 39 -11.78 37.52 -59.20
C ALA A 39 -12.78 38.13 -60.19
N ASP A 40 -13.37 39.26 -59.82
CA ASP A 40 -13.74 40.28 -60.80
C ASP A 40 -13.51 41.69 -60.22
N THR A 41 -13.26 42.65 -61.11
CA THR A 41 -12.66 43.96 -60.78
C THR A 41 -13.48 45.12 -61.33
N ASP A 42 -13.72 46.19 -60.55
CA ASP A 42 -13.77 47.56 -61.11
C ASP A 42 -13.70 48.69 -60.06
N ALA A 43 -13.45 49.91 -60.56
CA ALA A 43 -13.68 51.25 -59.96
C ALA A 43 -12.57 51.88 -59.05
N PRO A 44 -12.44 53.23 -59.02
CA PRO A 44 -11.14 53.92 -58.89
C PRO A 44 -10.84 54.54 -57.50
N PRO A 45 -9.63 55.09 -57.27
CA PRO A 45 -9.17 55.47 -55.94
C PRO A 45 -9.74 56.81 -55.43
N VAL A 46 -10.29 56.80 -54.22
CA VAL A 46 -10.50 57.99 -53.40
C VAL A 46 -9.44 58.08 -52.31
N ALA A 47 -8.61 59.12 -52.36
CA ALA A 47 -7.59 59.39 -51.35
C ALA A 47 -8.24 59.94 -50.06
N ALA A 48 -8.72 59.05 -49.20
CA ALA A 48 -9.16 59.40 -47.85
C ALA A 48 -7.93 59.55 -46.94
N VAL A 49 -7.68 60.77 -46.43
CA VAL A 49 -6.69 61.00 -45.38
C VAL A 49 -7.25 60.43 -44.07
N VAL A 50 -6.83 59.21 -43.73
CA VAL A 50 -7.16 58.61 -42.43
C VAL A 50 -6.35 59.32 -41.35
N ALA A 51 -7.03 60.13 -40.54
CA ALA A 51 -6.45 60.61 -39.29
C ALA A 51 -6.22 59.39 -38.38
N GLY A 52 -4.98 59.19 -37.93
CA GLY A 52 -4.68 58.12 -36.98
C GLY A 52 -5.47 58.28 -35.67
N PRO A 53 -5.75 57.18 -34.95
CA PRO A 53 -6.44 57.25 -33.66
C PRO A 53 -5.66 58.15 -32.68
N PRO A 54 -6.35 58.86 -31.77
CA PRO A 54 -5.68 59.69 -30.77
C PRO A 54 -4.76 58.83 -29.91
N THR A 55 -3.58 59.38 -29.58
CA THR A 55 -2.60 58.72 -28.72
C THR A 55 -3.20 58.48 -27.34
N VAL A 56 -3.39 57.19 -26.99
CA VAL A 56 -3.76 56.80 -25.63
C VAL A 56 -2.57 57.12 -24.71
N PRO A 57 -2.77 57.76 -23.53
CA PRO A 57 -1.71 57.96 -22.57
C PRO A 57 -1.12 56.61 -22.14
N ASP A 58 0.21 56.52 -22.08
CA ASP A 58 0.93 55.33 -21.61
C ASP A 58 0.91 55.29 -20.07
N GLU A 59 -0.28 55.15 -19.49
CA GLU A 59 -0.45 54.72 -18.11
C GLU A 59 -0.07 53.24 -18.05
N GLY A 60 1.23 52.99 -17.91
CA GLY A 60 1.83 51.67 -17.95
C GLY A 60 1.07 50.67 -17.07
N LEU A 61 0.81 49.49 -17.63
CA LEU A 61 0.01 48.44 -16.99
C LEU A 61 0.45 48.23 -15.53
N PRO A 62 -0.49 48.15 -14.56
CA PRO A 62 -0.13 47.95 -13.17
C PRO A 62 0.63 46.63 -13.04
N VAL A 63 1.92 46.74 -12.70
CA VAL A 63 2.77 45.58 -12.47
C VAL A 63 2.23 44.86 -11.24
N VAL A 64 1.54 43.75 -11.47
CA VAL A 64 1.09 42.87 -10.38
C VAL A 64 2.33 42.30 -9.72
N GLN A 65 2.75 42.92 -8.62
CA GLN A 65 3.74 42.35 -7.71
C GLN A 65 3.12 41.10 -7.09
N GLN A 66 3.40 39.95 -7.72
CA GLN A 66 3.21 38.67 -7.09
C GLN A 66 4.06 38.68 -5.82
N ALA A 67 3.39 38.72 -4.67
CA ALA A 67 4.05 38.46 -3.41
C ALA A 67 4.70 37.07 -3.54
N ALA A 68 6.01 37.00 -3.34
CA ALA A 68 6.71 35.73 -3.35
C ALA A 68 6.07 34.85 -2.27
N VAL A 69 5.38 33.78 -2.71
CA VAL A 69 4.89 32.76 -1.78
C VAL A 69 6.11 32.22 -1.08
N ALA A 70 6.16 32.35 0.25
CA ALA A 70 7.27 31.81 1.03
C ALA A 70 7.43 30.33 0.66
N ALA A 71 8.66 29.91 0.37
CA ALA A 71 8.94 28.50 0.06
C ALA A 71 8.37 27.66 1.22
N THR A 72 7.47 26.73 0.90
CA THR A 72 6.86 25.86 1.90
C THR A 72 7.95 25.02 2.53
N SER A 73 8.28 25.33 3.79
CA SER A 73 9.28 24.59 4.57
C SER A 73 8.92 23.11 4.57
N THR A 74 9.83 22.28 4.07
CA THR A 74 9.64 20.84 4.04
C THR A 74 10.14 20.22 5.34
N PRO A 75 9.67 19.01 5.72
CA PRO A 75 10.28 18.29 6.84
C PRO A 75 11.79 18.07 6.65
N CYS A 76 12.26 17.97 5.40
CA CYS A 76 13.69 17.81 5.08
C CYS A 76 14.54 19.06 5.36
N ASP A 77 13.92 20.23 5.56
CA ASP A 77 14.62 21.45 5.98
C ASP A 77 14.73 21.55 7.52
N ASP A 78 14.03 20.70 8.27
CA ASP A 78 14.02 20.72 9.74
C ASP A 78 15.23 19.91 10.31
N PRO A 79 16.12 20.53 11.12
CA PRO A 79 17.24 19.85 11.75
C PRO A 79 16.84 18.72 12.70
N ALA A 80 15.70 18.80 13.38
CA ALA A 80 15.20 17.75 14.27
C ALA A 80 14.72 16.53 13.46
N PHE A 81 13.96 16.76 12.39
CA PHE A 81 13.50 15.71 11.48
C PHE A 81 14.67 14.96 10.83
N THR A 82 15.62 15.71 10.26
CA THR A 82 16.80 15.14 9.61
C THR A 82 17.75 14.45 10.58
N SER A 83 17.87 14.94 11.81
CA SER A 83 18.63 14.25 12.88
C SER A 83 17.96 12.94 13.31
N ALA A 84 16.63 12.92 13.46
CA ALA A 84 15.89 11.70 13.79
C ALA A 84 16.00 10.65 12.68
N LEU A 85 15.87 11.07 11.41
CA LEU A 85 16.15 10.20 10.27
C LEU A 85 17.58 9.63 10.34
N ALA A 86 18.60 10.45 10.54
CA ALA A 86 19.99 10.01 10.62
C ALA A 86 20.28 9.06 11.81
N ALA A 87 19.51 9.18 12.90
CA ALA A 87 19.63 8.33 14.09
C ALA A 87 18.89 6.98 13.97
N GLY A 88 18.01 6.80 12.97
CA GLY A 88 17.09 5.65 12.92
C GLY A 88 15.89 5.79 13.86
N ASP A 89 15.61 7.00 14.36
CA ASP A 89 14.49 7.30 15.24
C ASP A 89 13.24 7.63 14.41
N ASP A 90 12.56 6.58 13.97
CA ASP A 90 11.38 6.71 13.12
C ASP A 90 10.23 7.44 13.84
N ALA A 91 10.03 7.19 15.14
CA ALA A 91 9.03 7.88 15.94
C ALA A 91 9.37 9.38 16.11
N GLY A 92 10.63 9.71 16.38
CA GLY A 92 11.12 11.10 16.44
C GLY A 92 10.98 11.83 15.10
N ALA A 93 11.21 11.15 13.97
CA ALA A 93 11.01 11.72 12.64
C ALA A 93 9.52 12.00 12.39
N ILE A 94 8.62 11.06 12.69
CA ILE A 94 7.17 11.26 12.56
C ILE A 94 6.70 12.42 13.45
N ALA A 95 7.18 12.51 14.69
CA ALA A 95 6.86 13.60 15.61
C ALA A 95 7.35 14.96 15.10
N ALA A 96 8.60 15.05 14.61
CA ALA A 96 9.18 16.27 14.06
C ALA A 96 8.46 16.74 12.77
N ALA A 97 7.90 15.83 11.98
CA ALA A 97 7.04 16.17 10.85
C ALA A 97 5.65 16.68 11.24
N GLY A 98 5.28 16.69 12.53
CA GLY A 98 3.96 17.08 13.02
C GLY A 98 2.97 15.93 13.20
N GLY A 99 3.46 14.69 13.38
CA GLY A 99 2.65 13.49 13.59
C GLY A 99 2.36 12.69 12.32
N GLY A 100 1.77 11.50 12.48
CA GLY A 100 1.63 10.52 11.39
C GLY A 100 0.93 11.04 10.12
N GLY A 101 -0.14 11.82 10.28
CA GLY A 101 -0.86 12.42 9.15
C GLY A 101 -0.03 13.44 8.37
N ALA A 102 0.75 14.28 9.06
CA ALA A 102 1.60 15.28 8.44
C ALA A 102 2.83 14.64 7.76
N PHE A 103 3.46 13.66 8.42
CA PHE A 103 4.51 12.82 7.82
C PHE A 103 4.03 12.18 6.52
N ARG A 104 2.90 11.46 6.57
CA ARG A 104 2.30 10.82 5.40
C ARG A 104 1.99 11.81 4.29
N ALA A 105 1.41 12.97 4.61
CA ALA A 105 1.07 13.98 3.61
C ALA A 105 2.32 14.52 2.90
N ALA A 106 3.41 14.76 3.64
CA ALA A 106 4.67 15.25 3.08
C ALA A 106 5.37 14.20 2.20
N VAL A 107 5.32 12.92 2.58
CA VAL A 107 5.83 11.80 1.76
C VAL A 107 5.00 11.62 0.49
N ALA A 108 3.67 11.50 0.63
CA ALA A 108 2.77 11.21 -0.50
C ALA A 108 2.66 12.35 -1.53
N SER A 109 2.95 13.60 -1.13
CA SER A 109 3.05 14.74 -2.06
C SER A 109 4.45 14.97 -2.62
N GLY A 110 5.44 14.15 -2.24
CA GLY A 110 6.82 14.24 -2.71
C GLY A 110 7.64 15.41 -2.13
N ILE A 111 7.10 16.18 -1.17
CA ILE A 111 7.81 17.30 -0.54
C ILE A 111 8.80 16.86 0.54
N ALA A 112 8.79 15.58 0.95
CA ALA A 112 9.79 15.01 1.85
C ALA A 112 10.76 14.04 1.14
N PRO A 113 11.58 14.49 0.15
CA PRO A 113 12.43 13.63 -0.67
C PRO A 113 13.57 12.94 0.11
N CYS A 114 13.85 13.37 1.34
CA CYS A 114 14.79 12.73 2.24
C CYS A 114 14.23 11.47 2.93
N VAL A 115 12.92 11.19 2.82
CA VAL A 115 12.31 9.95 3.33
C VAL A 115 12.36 8.87 2.26
N SER A 116 13.15 7.84 2.50
CA SER A 116 13.13 6.63 1.66
C SER A 116 12.03 5.67 2.12
N LEU A 117 11.13 5.32 1.21
CA LEU A 117 10.19 4.21 1.36
C LEU A 117 10.79 2.84 0.96
N SER A 118 12.08 2.79 0.62
CA SER A 118 12.81 1.54 0.31
C SER A 118 13.94 1.22 1.29
N ASP A 119 14.23 2.08 2.26
CA ASP A 119 15.22 1.78 3.32
C ASP A 119 14.64 0.68 4.23
N PRO A 120 15.18 -0.55 4.21
CA PRO A 120 14.57 -1.69 4.89
C PRO A 120 14.71 -1.65 6.41
N ASN A 121 15.47 -0.70 6.95
CA ASN A 121 15.60 -0.47 8.37
C ASN A 121 14.43 0.34 8.95
N ARG A 122 13.57 0.92 8.10
CA ARG A 122 12.44 1.77 8.52
C ARG A 122 11.16 1.00 8.77
N GLU A 123 10.42 1.41 9.79
CA GLU A 123 9.09 0.87 10.10
C GLU A 123 8.09 1.16 8.97
N TRP A 124 8.22 2.31 8.29
CA TRP A 124 7.36 2.73 7.17
C TRP A 124 7.74 2.17 5.80
N MET A 125 8.75 1.30 5.69
CA MET A 125 9.26 0.84 4.38
C MET A 125 8.18 0.08 3.58
N VAL A 126 8.20 0.20 2.25
CA VAL A 126 7.26 -0.49 1.36
C VAL A 126 8.03 -1.43 0.45
N VAL A 127 7.94 -2.72 0.75
CA VAL A 127 8.22 -3.82 -0.18
C VAL A 127 6.89 -4.29 -0.77
N ASN A 128 6.87 -4.47 -2.09
CA ASN A 128 5.74 -5.00 -2.86
C ASN A 128 6.28 -5.51 -4.21
N LYS A 129 5.44 -6.01 -5.11
CA LYS A 129 5.90 -6.62 -6.38
C LYS A 129 6.75 -5.71 -7.29
N GLN A 130 6.67 -4.39 -7.12
CA GLN A 130 7.43 -3.39 -7.86
C GLN A 130 8.60 -2.79 -7.05
N ARG A 131 8.81 -3.24 -5.80
CA ARG A 131 9.81 -2.71 -4.85
C ARG A 131 10.48 -3.86 -4.11
N ALA A 132 11.62 -4.33 -4.63
CA ALA A 132 12.44 -5.35 -3.97
C ALA A 132 13.25 -4.77 -2.79
N TYR A 133 13.74 -5.64 -1.91
CA TYR A 133 14.82 -5.28 -0.98
C TYR A 133 16.13 -4.98 -1.72
N ASP A 134 16.88 -4.02 -1.19
CA ASP A 134 18.30 -3.80 -1.51
C ASP A 134 19.09 -3.69 -0.18
N PRO A 135 20.01 -4.63 0.14
CA PRO A 135 20.33 -5.84 -0.61
C PRO A 135 19.16 -6.84 -0.63
N VAL A 136 19.06 -7.65 -1.69
CA VAL A 136 17.93 -8.57 -1.91
C VAL A 136 17.74 -9.61 -0.79
N ASP A 137 18.80 -9.94 -0.07
CA ASP A 137 18.84 -10.86 1.06
C ASP A 137 18.88 -10.16 2.44
N TYR A 138 18.48 -8.88 2.50
CA TYR A 138 18.38 -8.08 3.73
C TYR A 138 17.83 -8.89 4.91
N ARG A 139 18.50 -8.74 6.06
CA ARG A 139 18.10 -9.31 7.34
C ARG A 139 18.23 -8.25 8.44
N PRO A 140 17.18 -7.97 9.22
CA PRO A 140 17.25 -7.08 10.37
C PRO A 140 18.10 -7.68 11.51
N GLY A 141 18.78 -6.81 12.26
CA GLY A 141 19.68 -7.19 13.36
C GLY A 141 19.02 -7.29 14.74
N ASP A 142 17.78 -6.84 14.88
CA ASP A 142 17.02 -6.60 16.11
C ASP A 142 15.85 -7.60 16.30
N LEU A 143 16.00 -8.82 15.78
CA LEU A 143 14.98 -9.87 15.86
C LEU A 143 14.89 -10.50 17.27
N VAL A 144 13.68 -10.46 17.85
CA VAL A 144 13.33 -11.05 19.15
C VAL A 144 11.97 -11.74 19.09
N MET A 145 11.71 -12.66 20.04
CA MET A 145 10.40 -13.28 20.18
C MET A 145 9.43 -12.33 20.93
N PRO A 146 8.13 -12.31 20.58
CA PRO A 146 7.12 -11.60 21.37
C PRO A 146 6.88 -12.28 22.74
N ASP A 147 6.67 -11.49 23.79
CA ASP A 147 6.60 -11.98 25.17
C ASP A 147 5.23 -12.59 25.51
N SER A 148 5.22 -13.90 25.79
CA SER A 148 4.00 -14.63 26.18
C SER A 148 2.91 -14.67 25.10
N VAL A 149 3.30 -14.56 23.82
CA VAL A 149 2.43 -14.84 22.66
C VAL A 149 2.72 -16.26 22.16
N ARG A 150 1.69 -17.03 21.84
CA ARG A 150 1.83 -18.42 21.40
C ARG A 150 2.34 -18.50 19.96
N ALA A 151 3.59 -18.93 19.80
CA ALA A 151 4.16 -19.30 18.50
C ALA A 151 3.75 -20.73 18.11
N LEU A 152 3.29 -20.93 16.87
CA LEU A 152 3.10 -22.26 16.27
C LEU A 152 4.39 -22.74 15.56
N GLU A 153 5.15 -21.81 14.98
CA GLU A 153 6.53 -22.02 14.51
C GLU A 153 7.44 -20.93 15.10
N GLU A 154 8.66 -21.32 15.54
CA GLU A 154 9.61 -20.39 16.14
C GLU A 154 10.14 -19.38 15.11
N SER A 155 9.49 -18.21 15.07
CA SER A 155 9.89 -17.08 14.24
C SER A 155 9.79 -15.77 15.01
N ALA A 156 10.74 -14.87 14.77
CA ALA A 156 10.94 -13.64 15.54
C ALA A 156 10.44 -12.41 14.76
N LEU A 157 10.23 -11.30 15.46
CA LEU A 157 9.91 -9.99 14.90
C LEU A 157 11.00 -8.98 15.27
N ARG A 158 11.11 -7.87 14.56
CA ARG A 158 11.90 -6.73 15.03
C ARG A 158 11.35 -6.25 16.37
N ALA A 159 12.23 -5.80 17.27
CA ALA A 159 11.85 -5.50 18.66
C ALA A 159 10.61 -4.59 18.83
N PRO A 160 10.40 -3.51 18.05
CA PRO A 160 9.18 -2.71 18.13
C PRO A 160 7.92 -3.52 17.80
N ALA A 161 7.93 -4.28 16.70
CA ALA A 161 6.81 -5.13 16.28
C ALA A 161 6.55 -6.29 17.26
N ALA A 162 7.59 -6.88 17.86
CA ALA A 162 7.46 -7.91 18.89
C ALA A 162 6.76 -7.38 20.16
N GLY A 163 7.17 -6.19 20.63
CA GLY A 163 6.56 -5.51 21.77
C GLY A 163 5.14 -5.01 21.49
N ALA A 164 4.86 -4.61 20.25
CA ALA A 164 3.51 -4.25 19.80
C ALA A 164 2.58 -5.48 19.75
N LEU A 165 3.01 -6.60 19.17
CA LEU A 165 2.20 -7.82 19.08
C LEU A 165 1.88 -8.36 20.47
N THR A 166 2.86 -8.31 21.38
CA THR A 166 2.68 -8.63 22.81
C THR A 166 1.53 -7.84 23.44
N GLN A 167 1.41 -6.55 23.14
CA GLN A 167 0.36 -5.69 23.69
C GLN A 167 -1.00 -5.98 23.02
N LEU A 168 -1.05 -6.10 21.70
CA LEU A 168 -2.26 -6.42 20.93
C LEU A 168 -2.91 -7.74 21.40
N VAL A 169 -2.12 -8.79 21.59
CA VAL A 169 -2.59 -10.11 22.00
C VAL A 169 -3.08 -10.12 23.45
N ARG A 170 -2.39 -9.42 24.35
CA ARG A 170 -2.83 -9.28 25.75
C ARG A 170 -4.15 -8.52 25.84
N ALA A 171 -4.27 -7.40 25.13
CA ALA A 171 -5.50 -6.63 25.09
C ALA A 171 -6.68 -7.41 24.49
N ALA A 172 -6.46 -8.26 23.46
CA ALA A 172 -7.48 -9.16 22.92
C ALA A 172 -8.00 -10.14 23.99
N SER A 173 -7.10 -10.70 24.80
CA SER A 173 -7.46 -11.58 25.91
C SER A 173 -8.23 -10.82 27.01
N ASP A 174 -7.73 -9.65 27.42
CA ASP A 174 -8.32 -8.84 28.49
C ASP A 174 -9.71 -8.28 28.12
N ALA A 175 -9.94 -7.98 26.83
CA ALA A 175 -11.23 -7.58 26.28
C ALA A 175 -12.19 -8.77 26.03
N GLY A 176 -11.73 -10.01 26.20
CA GLY A 176 -12.53 -11.22 26.00
C GLY A 176 -12.72 -11.65 24.53
N ALA A 177 -11.94 -11.10 23.59
CA ALA A 177 -11.91 -11.55 22.19
C ALA A 177 -11.24 -12.94 22.04
N GLY A 178 -10.42 -13.34 23.01
CA GLY A 178 -9.78 -14.65 23.09
C GLY A 178 -8.27 -14.61 22.84
N GLU A 179 -7.64 -15.78 22.83
CA GLU A 179 -6.21 -15.91 22.62
C GLU A 179 -5.87 -15.78 21.12
N ILE A 180 -4.82 -15.01 20.82
CA ILE A 180 -4.24 -14.89 19.47
C ILE A 180 -2.85 -15.53 19.52
N GLY A 181 -2.61 -16.49 18.63
CA GLY A 181 -1.28 -17.02 18.36
C GLY A 181 -0.73 -16.49 17.04
N TYR A 182 0.47 -16.92 16.66
CA TYR A 182 1.01 -16.63 15.34
C TYR A 182 1.70 -17.85 14.72
N LEU A 183 1.60 -17.96 13.39
CA LEU A 183 2.15 -19.05 12.60
C LEU A 183 3.50 -18.68 11.99
N SER A 184 3.64 -17.46 11.46
CA SER A 184 4.89 -17.02 10.82
C SER A 184 5.18 -15.55 11.11
N ALA A 185 6.45 -15.22 11.35
CA ALA A 185 6.95 -13.86 11.49
C ALA A 185 8.11 -13.63 10.52
N PHE A 186 9.32 -13.32 10.98
CA PHE A 186 10.48 -13.15 10.10
C PHE A 186 10.76 -14.40 9.24
N ARG A 187 10.85 -14.22 7.92
CA ARG A 187 11.32 -15.24 6.95
C ARG A 187 12.49 -14.69 6.14
N SER A 188 13.59 -15.43 6.10
CA SER A 188 14.75 -15.06 5.28
C SER A 188 14.45 -15.18 3.78
N TYR A 189 15.23 -14.47 2.96
CA TYR A 189 15.24 -14.61 1.50
C TYR A 189 15.30 -16.08 1.02
N SER A 190 16.16 -16.90 1.63
CA SER A 190 16.28 -18.32 1.34
C SER A 190 15.03 -19.14 1.71
N THR A 191 14.39 -18.82 2.85
CA THR A 191 13.13 -19.47 3.27
C THR A 191 11.98 -19.07 2.34
N GLN A 192 11.93 -17.80 1.92
CA GLN A 192 10.94 -17.30 0.98
C GLN A 192 11.08 -17.96 -0.40
N GLN A 193 12.31 -18.20 -0.89
CA GLN A 193 12.52 -18.98 -2.12
C GLN A 193 11.89 -20.38 -2.02
N SER A 194 12.12 -21.09 -0.92
CA SER A 194 11.54 -22.43 -0.70
C SER A 194 10.02 -22.39 -0.56
N THR A 195 9.47 -21.39 0.14
CA THR A 195 8.02 -21.21 0.28
C THR A 195 7.36 -20.96 -1.07
N TYR A 196 7.88 -20.02 -1.85
CA TYR A 196 7.35 -19.66 -3.16
C TYR A 196 7.48 -20.82 -4.15
N ALA A 197 8.60 -21.54 -4.17
CA ALA A 197 8.77 -22.75 -4.99
C ALA A 197 7.75 -23.84 -4.63
N GLY A 198 7.40 -23.99 -3.34
CA GLY A 198 6.32 -24.87 -2.90
C GLY A 198 4.94 -24.49 -3.44
N ARG A 199 4.60 -23.19 -3.43
CA ARG A 199 3.35 -22.66 -4.00
C ARG A 199 3.29 -22.89 -5.52
N VAL A 200 4.38 -22.60 -6.24
CA VAL A 200 4.49 -22.85 -7.69
C VAL A 200 4.32 -24.34 -8.03
N ALA A 201 4.85 -25.25 -7.20
CA ALA A 201 4.70 -26.69 -7.41
C ALA A 201 3.25 -27.21 -7.22
N VAL A 202 2.40 -26.47 -6.51
CA VAL A 202 0.99 -26.81 -6.27
C VAL A 202 0.05 -26.14 -7.28
N GLY A 203 0.16 -24.82 -7.44
CA GLY A 203 -0.78 -24.01 -8.24
C GLY A 203 -0.22 -23.42 -9.54
N GLY A 204 1.08 -23.58 -9.82
CA GLY A 204 1.75 -22.85 -10.89
C GLY A 204 2.09 -21.40 -10.52
N VAL A 205 2.75 -20.69 -11.43
CA VAL A 205 3.27 -19.32 -11.19
C VAL A 205 2.15 -18.30 -10.97
N GLU A 206 1.07 -18.35 -11.77
CA GLU A 206 -0.02 -17.38 -11.70
C GLU A 206 -0.78 -17.43 -10.36
N ALA A 207 -1.03 -18.63 -9.81
CA ALA A 207 -1.61 -18.78 -8.48
C ALA A 207 -0.60 -18.38 -7.38
N ALA A 208 0.66 -18.83 -7.49
CA ALA A 208 1.69 -18.52 -6.51
C ALA A 208 1.96 -17.01 -6.39
N ASP A 209 1.97 -16.27 -7.50
CA ASP A 209 2.14 -14.80 -7.51
C ASP A 209 0.94 -14.06 -6.87
N ARG A 210 -0.20 -14.71 -6.64
CA ARG A 210 -1.38 -14.13 -5.94
C ARG A 210 -1.41 -14.47 -4.44
N GLU A 211 -0.88 -15.63 -4.05
CA GLU A 211 -0.86 -16.14 -2.67
C GLU A 211 0.49 -15.94 -1.92
N SER A 212 1.58 -15.61 -2.62
CA SER A 212 2.91 -15.60 -2.02
C SER A 212 3.87 -14.67 -2.74
N ALA A 213 4.53 -13.81 -1.98
CA ALA A 213 5.65 -13.05 -2.51
C ALA A 213 6.78 -13.95 -3.02
N ARG A 214 7.40 -13.53 -4.13
CA ARG A 214 8.73 -14.00 -4.56
C ARG A 214 9.77 -13.57 -3.51
N ALA A 215 10.87 -14.30 -3.44
CA ALA A 215 11.97 -13.95 -2.55
C ALA A 215 12.54 -12.55 -2.88
N GLY A 216 12.85 -11.75 -1.86
CA GLY A 216 13.25 -10.35 -2.03
C GLY A 216 12.08 -9.38 -2.17
N TYR A 217 10.83 -9.87 -2.12
CA TYR A 217 9.60 -9.07 -2.22
C TYR A 217 8.60 -9.33 -1.08
N SER A 218 8.99 -10.08 -0.04
CA SER A 218 8.12 -10.52 1.05
C SER A 218 8.24 -9.59 2.27
N GLU A 219 7.13 -9.07 2.79
CA GLU A 219 7.18 -8.24 4.01
C GLU A 219 7.76 -8.98 5.23
N HIS A 220 7.63 -10.32 5.30
CA HIS A 220 8.25 -11.12 6.36
C HIS A 220 9.77 -10.94 6.46
N GLN A 221 10.45 -10.60 5.36
CA GLN A 221 11.89 -10.40 5.35
C GLN A 221 12.31 -9.11 6.12
N SER A 222 11.38 -8.17 6.35
CA SER A 222 11.62 -7.00 7.21
C SER A 222 11.58 -7.35 8.70
N GLY A 223 10.98 -8.47 9.09
CA GLY A 223 10.63 -8.76 10.49
C GLY A 223 9.56 -7.82 11.07
N LEU A 224 8.85 -7.06 10.24
CA LEU A 224 7.71 -6.20 10.62
C LEU A 224 6.34 -6.84 10.29
N ALA A 225 6.32 -8.02 9.67
CA ALA A 225 5.10 -8.73 9.30
C ALA A 225 4.91 -10.02 10.10
N VAL A 226 3.66 -10.34 10.45
CA VAL A 226 3.26 -11.54 11.19
C VAL A 226 1.93 -12.11 10.69
N ASP A 227 1.89 -13.43 10.52
CA ASP A 227 0.69 -14.23 10.24
C ASP A 227 0.09 -14.71 11.55
N ILE A 228 -1.05 -14.15 11.96
CA ILE A 228 -1.73 -14.55 13.20
C ILE A 228 -2.71 -15.73 12.99
N VAL A 229 -3.06 -16.41 14.08
CA VAL A 229 -4.11 -17.45 14.12
C VAL A 229 -5.00 -17.30 15.36
N PRO A 230 -6.31 -17.62 15.27
CA PRO A 230 -7.18 -17.60 16.44
C PRO A 230 -6.94 -18.85 17.29
N CYS A 231 -6.86 -18.69 18.61
CA CYS A 231 -6.63 -19.77 19.56
C CYS A 231 -7.74 -19.86 20.62
N ASN A 232 -8.20 -21.08 20.88
CA ASN A 232 -9.15 -21.40 21.94
C ASN A 232 -8.80 -22.79 22.50
N GLY A 233 -7.82 -22.84 23.40
CA GLY A 233 -7.15 -24.07 23.84
C GLY A 233 -6.18 -24.61 22.78
N SER A 234 -6.69 -25.01 21.61
CA SER A 234 -5.94 -25.23 20.38
C SER A 234 -6.08 -24.04 19.43
N CYS A 235 -5.14 -23.88 18.49
CA CYS A 235 -5.21 -22.85 17.45
C CYS A 235 -5.79 -23.42 16.15
N ALA A 236 -6.47 -22.55 15.41
CA ALA A 236 -7.09 -22.85 14.11
C ALA A 236 -6.11 -22.51 12.95
N THR A 237 -6.59 -22.44 11.71
CA THR A 237 -5.75 -22.07 10.54
C THR A 237 -5.74 -20.55 10.31
N LEU A 238 -4.95 -20.12 9.32
CA LEU A 238 -4.96 -18.73 8.82
C LEU A 238 -6.34 -18.34 8.26
N ASP A 239 -6.96 -19.25 7.48
CA ASP A 239 -8.27 -19.04 6.85
C ASP A 239 -9.39 -18.77 7.87
N ASP A 240 -9.27 -19.33 9.08
CA ASP A 240 -10.22 -19.14 10.17
C ASP A 240 -10.18 -17.72 10.79
N VAL A 241 -9.11 -16.94 10.56
CA VAL A 241 -8.95 -15.59 11.16
C VAL A 241 -10.12 -14.69 10.80
N ALA A 242 -10.48 -14.59 9.52
CA ALA A 242 -11.49 -13.64 9.03
C ALA A 242 -12.87 -13.79 9.68
N ALA A 243 -13.25 -15.03 10.04
CA ALA A 243 -14.52 -15.35 10.67
C ALA A 243 -14.46 -15.39 12.22
N SER A 244 -13.28 -15.24 12.82
CA SER A 244 -13.06 -15.39 14.26
C SER A 244 -13.31 -14.09 15.06
N PRO A 245 -13.67 -14.18 16.36
CA PRO A 245 -13.70 -13.03 17.26
C PRO A 245 -12.35 -12.32 17.36
N GLN A 246 -11.24 -13.07 17.29
CA GLN A 246 -9.89 -12.55 17.24
C GLN A 246 -9.61 -11.71 15.99
N GLY A 247 -10.02 -12.18 14.80
CA GLY A 247 -9.90 -11.42 13.56
C GLY A 247 -10.75 -10.15 13.56
N ALA A 248 -11.93 -10.20 14.20
CA ALA A 248 -12.74 -9.01 14.44
C ALA A 248 -12.01 -8.00 15.34
N TRP A 249 -11.48 -8.44 16.49
CA TRP A 249 -10.65 -7.60 17.38
C TRP A 249 -9.47 -6.96 16.64
N VAL A 250 -8.76 -7.75 15.82
CA VAL A 250 -7.60 -7.28 15.06
C VAL A 250 -7.98 -6.23 14.02
N ARG A 251 -9.04 -6.46 13.24
CA ARG A 251 -9.55 -5.45 12.28
C ARG A 251 -9.91 -4.13 12.98
N ASP A 252 -10.49 -4.20 14.17
CA ASP A 252 -11.05 -3.04 14.87
C ASP A 252 -9.99 -2.30 15.72
N HIS A 253 -8.96 -2.98 16.21
CA HIS A 253 -7.98 -2.44 17.19
C HIS A 253 -6.49 -2.57 16.83
N ALA A 254 -6.08 -3.32 15.79
CA ALA A 254 -4.65 -3.53 15.49
C ALA A 254 -3.85 -2.23 15.28
N TRP A 255 -4.52 -1.20 14.74
CA TRP A 255 -3.95 0.12 14.48
C TRP A 255 -3.54 0.86 15.75
N GLU A 256 -4.21 0.62 16.89
CA GLU A 256 -3.86 1.20 18.19
C GLU A 256 -2.47 0.75 18.66
N TYR A 257 -2.02 -0.41 18.18
CA TYR A 257 -0.73 -1.03 18.48
C TYR A 257 0.29 -0.87 17.32
N GLY A 258 -0.02 -0.10 16.29
CA GLY A 258 0.90 0.13 15.16
C GLY A 258 0.84 -0.90 14.04
N PHE A 259 -0.14 -1.80 14.03
CA PHE A 259 -0.35 -2.79 12.96
C PHE A 259 -1.50 -2.40 12.02
N ILE A 260 -1.37 -2.81 10.76
CA ILE A 260 -2.46 -2.83 9.77
C ILE A 260 -2.65 -4.25 9.22
N THR A 261 -3.86 -4.62 8.82
CA THR A 261 -4.06 -5.78 7.92
C THR A 261 -3.56 -5.36 6.54
N ARG A 262 -2.57 -6.07 5.98
CA ARG A 262 -1.84 -5.59 4.79
C ARG A 262 -2.60 -5.78 3.48
N TYR A 263 -3.33 -6.89 3.37
CA TYR A 263 -4.01 -7.32 2.15
C TYR A 263 -5.51 -7.44 2.45
N VAL A 264 -6.24 -6.35 2.21
CA VAL A 264 -7.67 -6.22 2.48
C VAL A 264 -8.49 -6.61 1.25
N GLU A 265 -9.67 -7.19 1.47
CA GLU A 265 -10.64 -7.54 0.41
C GLU A 265 -10.97 -6.34 -0.50
N GLY A 266 -10.94 -6.55 -1.82
CA GLY A 266 -11.18 -5.51 -2.83
C GLY A 266 -9.97 -4.65 -3.17
N SER A 267 -8.82 -4.87 -2.51
CA SER A 267 -7.56 -4.12 -2.76
C SER A 267 -6.57 -4.86 -3.67
N GLU A 268 -6.94 -6.02 -4.23
CA GLU A 268 -6.07 -6.93 -4.98
C GLU A 268 -5.52 -6.27 -6.26
N GLY A 269 -6.30 -5.36 -6.87
CA GLY A 269 -5.87 -4.55 -8.01
C GLY A 269 -4.76 -3.54 -7.71
N ILE A 270 -4.47 -3.28 -6.42
CA ILE A 270 -3.45 -2.35 -5.94
C ILE A 270 -2.30 -3.11 -5.25
N SER A 271 -2.61 -4.02 -4.32
CA SER A 271 -1.59 -4.80 -3.59
C SER A 271 -1.01 -5.97 -4.40
N GLY A 272 -1.82 -6.54 -5.31
CA GLY A 272 -1.52 -7.74 -6.07
C GLY A 272 -1.74 -9.07 -5.34
N TYR A 273 -2.10 -9.06 -4.07
CA TYR A 273 -2.31 -10.28 -3.27
C TYR A 273 -3.79 -10.55 -3.05
N GLU A 274 -4.15 -11.81 -2.82
CA GLU A 274 -5.47 -12.17 -2.30
C GLU A 274 -5.69 -11.58 -0.88
N PRO A 275 -6.93 -11.54 -0.39
CA PRO A 275 -7.22 -11.01 0.95
C PRO A 275 -6.64 -11.94 2.04
N GLU A 276 -5.79 -11.38 2.90
CA GLU A 276 -5.10 -12.12 3.96
C GLU A 276 -5.43 -11.50 5.32
N ALA A 277 -6.57 -11.86 5.90
CA ALA A 277 -7.02 -11.33 7.20
C ALA A 277 -6.04 -11.63 8.36
N TRP A 278 -5.12 -12.59 8.16
CA TRP A 278 -4.08 -12.98 9.10
C TRP A 278 -2.79 -12.17 8.99
N HIS A 279 -2.47 -11.56 7.83
CA HIS A 279 -1.18 -10.90 7.60
C HIS A 279 -1.23 -9.48 8.15
N LEU A 280 -0.57 -9.29 9.28
CA LEU A 280 -0.43 -7.99 9.93
C LEU A 280 0.94 -7.39 9.64
N ARG A 281 0.95 -6.12 9.26
CA ARG A 281 2.14 -5.33 8.98
C ARG A 281 2.28 -4.20 9.99
N TYR A 282 3.39 -4.17 10.72
CA TYR A 282 3.74 -3.09 11.65
C TYR A 282 4.34 -1.90 10.90
N ILE A 283 3.84 -0.70 11.22
CA ILE A 283 4.30 0.61 10.69
C ILE A 283 4.43 1.69 11.78
N GLY A 284 4.34 1.30 13.05
CA GLY A 284 4.33 2.22 14.19
C GLY A 284 2.95 2.84 14.47
N PRO A 285 2.64 3.17 15.74
CA PRO A 285 1.29 3.58 16.18
C PRO A 285 0.80 4.87 15.52
N GLU A 286 1.69 5.85 15.30
CA GLU A 286 1.30 7.13 14.69
C GLU A 286 0.92 7.00 13.20
N LEU A 287 1.62 6.14 12.44
CA LEU A 287 1.27 5.90 11.04
C LEU A 287 0.06 4.96 10.93
N ALA A 288 -0.06 3.94 11.78
CA ALA A 288 -1.24 3.08 11.80
C ALA A 288 -2.51 3.84 12.20
N ARG A 289 -2.42 4.80 13.14
CA ARG A 289 -3.47 5.78 13.41
C ARG A 289 -3.85 6.58 12.17
N ALA A 290 -2.87 7.22 11.52
CA ALA A 290 -3.13 8.03 10.33
C ALA A 290 -3.68 7.20 9.14
N TYR A 291 -3.31 5.93 9.06
CA TYR A 291 -3.82 4.96 8.09
C TYR A 291 -5.29 4.63 8.36
N HIS A 292 -5.64 4.33 9.62
CA HIS A 292 -7.01 4.04 10.04
C HIS A 292 -7.92 5.26 9.94
N GLU A 293 -7.54 6.39 10.54
CA GLU A 293 -8.32 7.64 10.53
C GLU A 293 -8.50 8.21 9.11
N GLY A 294 -7.54 7.95 8.21
CA GLY A 294 -7.63 8.32 6.80
C GLY A 294 -8.41 7.35 5.92
N GLY A 295 -8.83 6.18 6.43
CA GLY A 295 -9.61 5.19 5.69
C GLY A 295 -8.86 4.50 4.56
N TYR A 296 -7.53 4.33 4.67
CA TYR A 296 -6.71 3.70 3.64
C TYR A 296 -6.84 2.16 3.65
N ALA A 297 -6.83 1.55 2.47
CA ALA A 297 -6.92 0.08 2.30
C ALA A 297 -5.57 -0.57 1.95
N THR A 298 -4.60 0.22 1.46
CA THR A 298 -3.24 -0.25 1.14
C THR A 298 -2.13 0.72 1.58
N LEU A 299 -0.92 0.21 1.80
CA LEU A 299 0.28 1.07 1.98
C LEU A 299 0.62 1.85 0.72
N GLU A 300 0.28 1.30 -0.44
CA GLU A 300 0.43 1.95 -1.74
C GLU A 300 -0.36 3.28 -1.78
N GLU A 301 -1.67 3.26 -1.50
CA GLU A 301 -2.51 4.46 -1.43
C GLU A 301 -2.10 5.37 -0.26
N PHE A 302 -1.76 4.77 0.89
CA PHE A 302 -1.31 5.53 2.07
C PHE A 302 -0.10 6.39 1.74
N PHE A 303 0.89 5.89 1.01
CA PHE A 303 2.07 6.68 0.61
C PHE A 303 2.02 7.30 -0.79
N GLY A 304 0.90 7.21 -1.50
CA GLY A 304 0.76 7.77 -2.86
C GLY A 304 1.60 7.05 -3.92
N LEU A 305 1.93 5.78 -3.68
CA LEU A 305 2.63 4.92 -4.63
C LEU A 305 1.67 4.36 -5.69
N PRO A 306 2.16 4.02 -6.90
CA PRO A 306 1.37 3.23 -7.84
C PRO A 306 1.09 1.83 -7.27
N GLY A 307 -0.04 1.25 -7.67
CA GLY A 307 -0.33 -0.16 -7.39
C GLY A 307 0.70 -1.11 -8.00
N ALA A 308 0.90 -2.25 -7.36
CA ALA A 308 1.85 -3.29 -7.71
C ALA A 308 1.16 -4.66 -7.93
N PRO A 309 0.14 -4.77 -8.83
CA PRO A 309 -0.63 -6.00 -8.99
C PRO A 309 0.20 -7.19 -9.51
N SER A 310 1.25 -6.91 -10.30
CA SER A 310 2.17 -7.91 -10.84
C SER A 310 3.63 -7.56 -10.55
N TYR A 311 4.49 -8.56 -10.76
CA TYR A 311 5.93 -8.36 -11.00
C TYR A 311 6.19 -7.80 -12.40
#